data_AF-A0A2D6N1Y5-F1
#
_entry.id   AF-A0A2D6N1Y5-F1
#
_cell.length_a   1.000
_cell.length_b   1.000
_cell.length_c   1.000
_cell.angle_alpha   90.00
_cell.angle_beta   90.00
_cell.angle_gamma   90.00
#
_symmetry.space_group_name_H-M   'P 1'
#
loop_
_entity.id
_entity.type
_entity.pdbx_description
1 polymer ?
#
loop_
_entity_poly.entity_id
_entity_poly.type
_entity_poly.pdbx_seq_one_letter_code
_entity_poly.pdbx_strand_id
1 'polypeptide(L)'
;DVDENWSLDPEALRAALAADRDVGLTPLIVTSVLGTTGTAAVDPIAAISQIASDEGIWHHVDAAYGGSAMVCPELRHLQEGAASADSYTFNPHKWMFTNFDCNVLYVADRASLIDAMSITPPYLRNAASESGRVIDYRDWQVPLGRRFRALKLWWVLRSYGAEGIRHHLREHIRLAGTVAARIEQHDHLALTAPVSFGLVCFRHRSGNEATNALLDAINSVPNVYLTGSNLGSERFIRVSIGSTWTTAEDVDRLWSIIDRAASSDGE
;
A
#
# COMPACT_ATOMS: atom_id res chain seq x y z
N ASP A 1 -4.93 -6.74 -16.68
CA ASP A 1 -6.02 -7.41 -15.94
C ASP A 1 -5.52 -7.94 -14.61
N VAL A 2 -6.43 -8.43 -13.77
CA VAL A 2 -6.13 -8.97 -12.44
C VAL A 2 -6.79 -10.32 -12.25
N ASP A 3 -6.26 -11.13 -11.34
CA ASP A 3 -6.82 -12.40 -10.93
C ASP A 3 -8.01 -12.25 -9.95
N GLU A 4 -8.52 -13.37 -9.45
CA GLU A 4 -9.62 -13.43 -8.47
C GLU A 4 -9.29 -12.80 -7.10
N ASN A 5 -8.01 -12.60 -6.80
CA ASN A 5 -7.53 -11.91 -5.60
C ASN A 5 -7.25 -10.42 -5.83
N TRP A 6 -7.57 -9.92 -7.03
CA TRP A 6 -7.32 -8.55 -7.49
C TRP A 6 -5.82 -8.23 -7.64
N SER A 7 -4.99 -9.25 -7.82
CA SER A 7 -3.56 -9.13 -8.07
C SER A 7 -3.30 -9.10 -9.57
N LEU A 8 -2.30 -8.32 -10.04
CA LEU A 8 -1.94 -8.25 -11.45
C LEU A 8 -1.65 -9.63 -12.03
N ASP A 9 -2.32 -9.98 -13.13
CA ASP A 9 -2.09 -11.23 -13.85
C ASP A 9 -0.82 -11.11 -14.73
N PRO A 10 0.23 -11.91 -14.48
CA PRO A 10 1.45 -11.90 -15.28
C PRO A 10 1.23 -12.24 -16.76
N GLU A 11 0.29 -13.12 -17.11
CA GLU A 11 0.02 -13.46 -18.51
C GLU A 11 -0.68 -12.31 -19.23
N ALA A 12 -1.62 -11.65 -18.56
CA ALA A 12 -2.24 -10.43 -19.08
C ALA A 12 -1.21 -9.32 -19.30
N LEU A 13 -0.22 -9.18 -18.40
CA LEU A 13 0.91 -8.26 -18.59
C LEU A 13 1.71 -8.61 -19.85
N ARG A 14 2.12 -9.87 -20.05
CA ARG A 14 2.85 -10.27 -21.26
C ARG A 14 2.04 -10.00 -22.54
N ALA A 15 0.75 -10.33 -22.53
CA ALA A 15 -0.13 -10.09 -23.67
C ALA A 15 -0.23 -8.59 -24.00
N ALA A 16 -0.35 -7.72 -22.98
CA ALA A 16 -0.38 -6.28 -23.17
C ALA A 16 0.94 -5.73 -23.75
N LEU A 17 2.08 -6.19 -23.24
CA LEU A 17 3.40 -5.79 -23.75
C LEU A 17 3.62 -6.22 -25.20
N ALA A 18 3.15 -7.41 -25.59
CA ALA A 18 3.21 -7.89 -26.96
C ALA A 18 2.31 -7.07 -27.89
N ALA A 19 1.06 -6.82 -27.47
CA ALA A 19 0.10 -6.04 -28.25
C ALA A 19 0.59 -4.59 -28.50
N ASP A 20 1.20 -3.96 -27.49
CA ASP A 20 1.80 -2.63 -27.63
C ASP A 20 2.90 -2.62 -28.69
N ARG A 21 3.76 -3.65 -28.72
CA ARG A 21 4.82 -3.76 -29.73
C ARG A 21 4.28 -4.03 -31.14
N ASP A 22 3.22 -4.82 -31.26
CA ASP A 22 2.59 -5.11 -32.55
C ASP A 22 2.04 -3.84 -33.23
N VAL A 23 1.64 -2.83 -32.44
CA VAL A 23 1.21 -1.52 -32.95
C VAL A 23 2.32 -0.47 -32.95
N GLY A 24 3.58 -0.87 -32.73
CA GLY A 24 4.76 -0.03 -32.81
C GLY A 24 5.03 0.85 -31.58
N LEU A 25 4.39 0.58 -30.44
CA LEU A 25 4.69 1.24 -29.17
C LEU A 25 5.91 0.60 -28.50
N THR A 26 6.56 1.35 -27.61
CA THR A 26 7.70 0.89 -26.81
C THR A 26 7.29 0.86 -25.34
N PRO A 27 7.03 -0.33 -24.76
CA PRO A 27 6.85 -0.46 -23.34
C PRO A 27 8.06 0.07 -22.58
N LEU A 28 7.83 0.83 -21.50
CA LEU A 28 8.89 1.54 -20.78
C LEU A 28 8.98 1.12 -19.31
N ILE A 29 7.84 0.97 -18.64
CA ILE A 29 7.77 0.75 -17.20
C ILE A 29 6.55 -0.13 -16.86
N VAL A 30 6.74 -1.01 -15.88
CA VAL A 30 5.68 -1.70 -15.16
C VAL A 30 5.75 -1.33 -13.68
N THR A 31 4.59 -1.16 -13.05
CA THR A 31 4.49 -0.96 -11.60
C THR A 31 3.70 -2.11 -10.98
N SER A 32 4.33 -2.85 -10.08
CA SER A 32 3.63 -3.81 -9.22
C SER A 32 3.30 -3.16 -7.88
N VAL A 33 2.22 -3.57 -7.24
CA VAL A 33 1.73 -2.99 -6.01
C VAL A 33 1.73 -4.01 -4.86
N LEU A 34 2.36 -3.64 -3.74
CA LEU A 34 2.31 -4.38 -2.48
C LEU A 34 1.29 -3.70 -1.56
N GLY A 35 0.04 -4.14 -1.66
CA GLY A 35 -1.08 -3.57 -0.93
C GLY A 35 -1.74 -2.43 -1.71
N THR A 36 -2.56 -2.78 -2.69
CA THR A 36 -3.36 -1.82 -3.48
C THR A 36 -4.26 -0.95 -2.61
N THR A 37 -4.60 0.25 -3.07
CA THR A 37 -5.40 1.19 -2.28
C THR A 37 -6.82 0.66 -1.99
N GLY A 38 -7.44 0.03 -2.98
CA GLY A 38 -8.82 -0.46 -2.89
C GLY A 38 -8.96 -1.54 -1.83
N THR A 39 -8.29 -2.67 -2.07
CA THR A 39 -8.48 -3.94 -1.35
C THR A 39 -7.22 -4.44 -0.63
N ALA A 40 -6.11 -3.73 -0.73
CA ALA A 40 -4.79 -4.18 -0.26
C ALA A 40 -4.32 -5.50 -0.91
N ALA A 41 -4.72 -5.74 -2.16
CA ALA A 41 -4.22 -6.83 -2.98
C ALA A 41 -2.69 -6.74 -3.17
N VAL A 42 -2.07 -7.88 -3.44
CA VAL A 42 -0.61 -8.03 -3.55
C VAL A 42 -0.27 -8.64 -4.88
N ASP A 43 0.37 -7.86 -5.74
CA ASP A 43 0.81 -8.36 -7.05
C ASP A 43 1.92 -9.41 -6.91
N PRO A 44 2.03 -10.37 -7.84
CA PRO A 44 3.10 -11.37 -7.87
C PRO A 44 4.44 -10.75 -8.30
N ILE A 45 5.09 -10.02 -7.38
CA ILE A 45 6.28 -9.19 -7.64
C ILE A 45 7.39 -9.99 -8.35
N ALA A 46 7.70 -11.21 -7.92
CA ALA A 46 8.72 -12.04 -8.56
C ALA A 46 8.44 -12.33 -10.05
N ALA A 47 7.19 -12.66 -10.40
CA ALA A 47 6.81 -12.92 -11.78
C ALA A 47 6.90 -11.63 -12.62
N ILE A 48 6.48 -10.50 -12.06
CA ILE A 48 6.52 -9.20 -12.73
C ILE A 48 7.96 -8.73 -12.92
N SER A 49 8.83 -8.89 -11.92
CA SER A 49 10.26 -8.59 -12.04
C SER A 49 10.92 -9.42 -13.13
N GLN A 50 10.60 -10.72 -13.22
CA GLN A 50 11.13 -11.57 -14.28
C GLN A 50 10.68 -11.09 -15.66
N ILE A 51 9.39 -10.79 -15.83
CA ILE A 51 8.86 -10.22 -17.09
C ILE A 51 9.57 -8.90 -17.41
N ALA A 52 9.69 -7.99 -16.45
CA ALA A 52 10.33 -6.70 -16.66
C ALA A 52 11.78 -6.85 -17.13
N SER A 53 12.52 -7.78 -16.52
CA SER A 53 13.89 -8.12 -16.92
C SER A 53 13.96 -8.70 -18.33
N ASP A 54 13.09 -9.67 -18.66
CA ASP A 54 13.05 -10.31 -19.99
C ASP A 54 12.70 -9.30 -21.09
N GLU A 55 11.85 -8.34 -20.75
CA GLU A 55 11.31 -7.33 -21.66
C GLU A 55 12.16 -6.05 -21.73
N GLY A 56 13.17 -5.93 -20.86
CA GLY A 56 14.05 -4.76 -20.78
C GLY A 56 13.34 -3.47 -20.36
N ILE A 57 12.31 -3.57 -19.52
CA ILE A 57 11.52 -2.42 -19.03
C ILE A 57 11.78 -2.17 -17.54
N TRP A 58 11.57 -0.93 -17.10
CA TRP A 58 11.73 -0.57 -15.69
C TRP A 58 10.66 -1.22 -14.82
N HIS A 59 11.05 -1.84 -13.71
CA HIS A 59 10.13 -2.33 -12.69
C HIS A 59 10.14 -1.44 -11.45
N HIS A 60 9.01 -0.80 -11.17
CA HIS A 60 8.76 -0.11 -9.91
C HIS A 60 7.86 -0.92 -8.98
N VAL A 61 8.22 -1.04 -7.71
CA VAL A 61 7.34 -1.59 -6.67
C VAL A 61 6.73 -0.45 -5.85
N ASP A 62 5.42 -0.24 -5.99
CA ASP A 62 4.65 0.61 -5.09
C ASP A 62 4.20 -0.19 -3.87
N ALA A 63 4.92 -0.01 -2.77
CA ALA A 63 4.58 -0.58 -1.48
C ALA A 63 4.13 0.49 -0.47
N ALA A 64 3.47 1.56 -0.94
CA ALA A 64 3.10 2.70 -0.10
C ALA A 64 2.46 2.28 1.23
N TYR A 65 1.50 1.35 1.19
CA TYR A 65 0.86 0.80 2.38
C TYR A 65 1.55 -0.48 2.90
N GLY A 66 1.60 -1.54 2.08
CA GLY A 66 2.07 -2.86 2.51
C GLY A 66 3.57 -2.92 2.85
N GLY A 67 4.38 -2.00 2.35
CA GLY A 67 5.83 -1.99 2.56
C GLY A 67 6.24 -1.81 4.02
N SER A 68 5.43 -1.15 4.85
CA SER A 68 5.73 -1.05 6.29
C SER A 68 5.64 -2.42 6.97
N ALA A 69 4.76 -3.31 6.51
CA ALA A 69 4.57 -4.64 7.08
C ALA A 69 5.81 -5.55 6.87
N MET A 70 6.67 -5.24 5.89
CA MET A 70 7.85 -6.04 5.54
C MET A 70 8.97 -6.00 6.60
N VAL A 71 8.83 -5.13 7.60
CA VAL A 71 9.68 -5.17 8.80
C VAL A 71 9.42 -6.43 9.64
N CYS A 72 8.22 -7.02 9.54
CA CYS A 72 7.84 -8.31 10.12
C CYS A 72 8.35 -9.45 9.21
N PRO A 73 9.31 -10.29 9.67
CA PRO A 73 9.92 -11.32 8.84
C PRO A 73 8.92 -12.30 8.21
N GLU A 74 7.86 -12.66 8.94
CA GLU A 74 6.82 -13.60 8.51
C GLU A 74 5.98 -13.11 7.32
N LEU A 75 5.97 -11.80 7.04
CA LEU A 75 5.22 -11.21 5.91
C LEU A 75 6.07 -10.98 4.66
N ARG A 76 7.40 -11.18 4.75
CA ARG A 76 8.32 -10.84 3.65
C ARG A 76 8.14 -11.66 2.39
N HIS A 77 7.48 -12.82 2.48
CA HIS A 77 7.11 -13.62 1.32
C HIS A 77 6.21 -12.83 0.34
N LEU A 78 5.42 -11.87 0.84
CA LEU A 78 4.56 -11.01 0.02
C LEU A 78 5.34 -10.07 -0.93
N GLN A 79 6.63 -9.85 -0.67
CA GLN A 79 7.50 -9.04 -1.53
C GLN A 79 8.62 -9.85 -2.19
N GLU A 80 8.46 -11.17 -2.29
CA GLU A 80 9.42 -12.01 -2.99
C GLU A 80 9.66 -11.48 -4.41
N GLY A 81 10.94 -11.37 -4.81
CA GLY A 81 11.34 -10.76 -6.08
C GLY A 81 11.63 -9.26 -6.05
N ALA A 82 11.23 -8.52 -4.99
CA ALA A 82 11.43 -7.06 -4.93
C ALA A 82 12.90 -6.61 -5.01
N ALA A 83 13.86 -7.50 -4.70
CA ALA A 83 15.28 -7.23 -4.84
C ALA A 83 15.74 -7.06 -6.30
N SER A 84 14.96 -7.58 -7.26
CA SER A 84 15.21 -7.45 -8.70
C SER A 84 14.53 -6.23 -9.32
N ALA A 85 13.75 -5.46 -8.55
CA ALA A 85 13.09 -4.26 -9.04
C ALA A 85 14.08 -3.09 -9.16
N ASP A 86 13.89 -2.24 -10.17
CA ASP A 86 14.72 -1.04 -10.39
C ASP A 86 14.46 0.04 -9.34
N SER A 87 13.26 0.05 -8.76
CA SER A 87 12.92 0.94 -7.65
C SER A 87 11.82 0.40 -6.77
N TYR A 88 11.83 0.84 -5.51
CA TYR A 88 10.88 0.44 -4.48
C TYR A 88 10.50 1.64 -3.62
N THR A 89 9.21 1.86 -3.40
CA THR A 89 8.74 2.93 -2.50
C THR A 89 7.83 2.40 -1.40
N PHE A 90 7.93 2.97 -0.21
CA PHE A 90 6.93 2.78 0.83
C PHE A 90 6.77 4.04 1.69
N ASN A 91 5.65 4.15 2.40
CA ASN A 91 5.30 5.37 3.13
C ASN A 91 5.30 5.12 4.65
N PRO A 92 6.36 5.50 5.38
CA PRO A 92 6.33 5.51 6.83
C PRO A 92 5.16 6.32 7.41
N HIS A 93 4.66 7.30 6.65
CA HIS A 93 3.50 8.09 7.06
C HIS A 93 2.15 7.41 6.94
N LYS A 94 2.08 6.23 6.31
CA LYS A 94 0.85 5.44 6.27
C LYS A 94 0.77 4.51 7.48
N TRP A 95 1.79 3.70 7.69
CA TRP A 95 1.71 2.59 8.66
C TRP A 95 3.01 2.32 9.42
N MET A 96 3.87 3.34 9.57
CA MET A 96 5.09 3.29 10.39
C MET A 96 5.20 4.54 11.29
N PHE A 97 4.06 5.00 11.80
CA PHE A 97 3.94 5.97 12.91
C PHE A 97 4.71 7.28 12.75
N THR A 98 5.06 7.65 11.51
CA THR A 98 5.81 8.86 11.20
C THR A 98 4.88 9.87 10.55
N ASN A 99 4.55 10.97 11.22
CA ASN A 99 3.59 11.94 10.67
C ASN A 99 3.91 12.42 9.24
N PHE A 100 2.88 12.77 8.46
CA PHE A 100 3.00 13.28 7.10
C PHE A 100 3.87 14.55 7.03
N ASP A 101 4.69 14.77 5.99
CA ASP A 101 5.04 13.92 4.85
C ASP A 101 6.25 13.01 5.16
N CYS A 102 6.19 11.71 4.81
CA CYS A 102 7.35 10.82 4.89
C CYS A 102 7.21 9.63 3.94
N ASN A 103 7.95 9.65 2.83
CA ASN A 103 8.04 8.58 1.83
C ASN A 103 9.50 8.18 1.68
N VAL A 104 9.75 6.90 1.47
CA VAL A 104 11.09 6.38 1.24
C VAL A 104 11.10 5.73 -0.13
N LEU A 105 11.97 6.23 -1.01
CA LEU A 105 12.26 5.67 -2.33
C LEU A 105 13.65 5.05 -2.29
N TYR A 106 13.73 3.80 -2.72
CA TYR A 106 14.96 3.12 -3.08
C TYR A 106 15.03 2.98 -4.60
N VAL A 107 16.22 3.16 -5.15
CA VAL A 107 16.55 2.91 -6.57
C VAL A 107 17.76 1.99 -6.62
N ALA A 108 17.73 0.99 -7.49
CA ALA A 108 18.81 0.01 -7.64
C ALA A 108 20.07 0.67 -8.22
N ASP A 109 19.89 1.48 -9.28
CA ASP A 109 20.90 2.37 -9.82
C ASP A 109 20.48 3.84 -9.65
N ARG A 110 21.27 4.60 -8.89
CA ARG A 110 21.04 6.04 -8.71
C ARG A 110 21.37 6.85 -9.96
N ALA A 111 22.18 6.33 -10.88
CA ALA A 111 22.63 7.06 -12.06
C ALA A 111 21.45 7.47 -12.93
N SER A 112 20.48 6.57 -13.16
CA SER A 112 19.25 6.88 -13.92
C SER A 112 18.44 8.02 -13.31
N LEU A 113 18.31 8.04 -11.98
CA LEU A 113 17.57 9.10 -11.28
C LEU A 113 18.32 10.44 -11.37
N ILE A 114 19.64 10.42 -11.17
CA ILE A 114 20.48 11.61 -11.24
C ILE A 114 20.47 12.18 -12.67
N ASP A 115 20.65 11.34 -13.70
CA ASP A 115 20.64 11.76 -15.10
C ASP A 115 19.30 12.41 -15.49
N ALA A 116 18.19 11.84 -15.03
CA ALA A 116 16.85 12.38 -15.28
C ALA A 116 16.57 13.72 -14.57
N MET A 117 17.20 13.97 -13.41
CA MET A 117 16.81 15.09 -12.52
C MET A 117 17.87 16.20 -12.41
N SER A 118 19.12 15.95 -12.80
CA SER A 118 20.23 16.84 -12.49
C SER A 118 20.19 18.15 -13.29
N ILE A 119 20.18 19.26 -12.57
CA ILE A 119 20.45 20.60 -13.11
C ILE A 119 21.40 21.30 -12.15
N THR A 120 22.67 21.47 -12.55
CA THR A 120 23.71 22.06 -11.68
C THR A 120 24.18 23.44 -12.17
N PRO A 121 23.50 24.54 -11.76
CA PRO A 121 23.98 25.90 -11.99
C PRO A 121 25.26 26.20 -11.18
N PRO A 122 26.07 27.20 -11.58
CA PRO A 122 27.36 27.49 -10.94
C PRO A 122 27.30 27.75 -9.43
N TYR A 123 26.25 28.41 -8.94
CA TYR A 123 26.08 28.74 -7.52
C TYR A 123 25.77 27.53 -6.62
N LEU A 124 25.54 26.36 -7.22
CA LEU A 124 25.30 25.09 -6.53
C LEU A 124 26.52 24.16 -6.52
N ARG A 125 27.63 24.58 -7.13
CA ARG A 125 28.89 23.83 -7.17
C ARG A 125 29.70 24.04 -5.90
N ASN A 126 30.31 22.97 -5.42
CA ASN A 126 31.23 22.98 -4.29
C ASN A 126 32.18 21.79 -4.38
N ALA A 127 33.34 21.89 -3.74
CA ALA A 127 34.39 20.87 -3.79
C ALA A 127 33.95 19.50 -3.24
N ALA A 128 32.98 19.45 -2.32
CA ALA A 128 32.48 18.17 -1.80
C ALA A 128 31.68 17.41 -2.87
N SER A 129 30.76 18.08 -3.54
CA SER A 129 30.00 17.54 -4.68
C SER A 129 30.91 17.11 -5.82
N GLU A 130 31.85 17.98 -6.21
CA GLU A 130 32.79 17.70 -7.31
C GLU A 130 33.73 16.53 -6.99
N SER A 131 34.02 16.28 -5.71
CA SER A 131 34.80 15.12 -5.29
C SER A 131 34.03 13.80 -5.32
N GLY A 132 32.71 13.82 -5.55
CA GLY A 132 31.85 12.62 -5.54
C GLY A 132 31.68 11.95 -4.17
N ARG A 133 32.18 12.57 -3.08
CA ARG A 133 32.16 12.00 -1.72
C ARG A 133 30.83 12.20 -0.97
N VAL A 134 29.95 13.04 -1.50
CA VAL A 134 28.66 13.36 -0.89
C VAL A 134 27.53 13.11 -1.87
N ILE A 135 26.33 12.88 -1.34
CA ILE A 135 25.12 12.75 -2.12
C ILE A 135 24.36 14.07 -2.06
N ASP A 136 24.23 14.72 -3.21
CA ASP A 136 23.36 15.87 -3.38
C ASP A 136 21.92 15.40 -3.62
N TYR A 137 21.15 15.27 -2.54
CA TYR A 137 19.75 14.82 -2.62
C TYR A 137 18.83 15.74 -3.44
N ARG A 138 19.31 16.92 -3.88
CA ARG A 138 18.58 17.73 -4.86
C ARG A 138 18.45 17.04 -6.21
N ASP A 139 19.42 16.20 -6.57
CA ASP A 139 19.46 15.46 -7.84
C ASP A 139 18.64 14.15 -7.77
N TRP A 140 17.87 13.97 -6.69
CA TRP A 140 17.05 12.78 -6.42
C TRP A 140 15.56 13.12 -6.28
N GLN A 141 15.17 14.37 -6.55
CA GLN A 141 13.80 14.85 -6.38
C GLN A 141 13.53 16.04 -7.30
N VAL A 142 12.25 16.32 -7.54
CA VAL A 142 11.83 17.42 -8.42
C VAL A 142 12.21 18.82 -7.88
N PRO A 143 11.94 19.19 -6.60
CA PRO A 143 12.29 20.53 -6.12
C PRO A 143 13.75 20.63 -5.67
N LEU A 144 14.35 21.83 -5.77
CA LEU A 144 15.70 22.07 -5.25
C LEU A 144 15.77 21.95 -3.71
N GLY A 145 14.88 22.65 -3.02
CA GLY A 145 14.87 22.71 -1.55
C GLY A 145 14.26 21.47 -0.91
N ARG A 146 14.76 21.08 0.26
CA ARG A 146 14.17 20.01 1.08
C ARG A 146 14.28 20.27 2.58
N ARG A 147 13.27 19.83 3.33
CA ARG A 147 13.24 19.85 4.79
C ARG A 147 14.07 18.68 5.36
N PHE A 148 14.44 18.75 6.64
CA PHE A 148 15.13 17.67 7.34
C PHE A 148 14.15 16.54 7.77
N ARG A 149 13.54 15.87 6.78
CA ARG A 149 12.51 14.83 7.01
C ARG A 149 13.04 13.58 7.73
N ALA A 150 14.32 13.27 7.56
CA ALA A 150 14.94 12.10 8.17
C ALA A 150 14.95 12.17 9.71
N LEU A 151 14.92 13.37 10.30
CA LEU A 151 14.95 13.53 11.77
C LEU A 151 13.76 12.86 12.47
N LYS A 152 12.54 13.06 11.96
CA LYS A 152 11.34 12.44 12.55
C LYS A 152 11.32 10.92 12.37
N LEU A 153 11.71 10.43 11.19
CA LEU A 153 11.80 8.98 10.93
C LEU A 153 12.85 8.34 11.84
N TRP A 154 14.01 8.98 12.00
CA TRP A 154 15.06 8.51 12.91
C TRP A 154 14.57 8.42 14.36
N TRP A 155 13.82 9.42 14.84
CA TRP A 155 13.23 9.37 16.19
C TRP A 155 12.22 8.24 16.34
N VAL A 156 11.34 8.01 15.37
CA VAL A 156 10.39 6.88 15.41
C VAL A 156 11.15 5.55 15.48
N LEU A 157 12.12 5.34 14.58
CA LEU A 157 12.92 4.11 14.56
C LEU A 157 13.68 3.89 15.87
N ARG A 158 14.24 4.94 16.46
CA ARG A 158 14.99 4.82 17.73
C ARG A 158 14.10 4.71 18.97
N SER A 159 12.94 5.35 18.96
CA SER A 159 12.03 5.38 20.12
C SER A 159 11.24 4.09 20.25
N TYR A 160 10.67 3.58 19.15
CA TYR A 160 9.93 2.32 19.16
C TYR A 160 10.85 1.10 19.07
N GLY A 161 11.99 1.25 18.38
CA GLY A 161 12.82 0.12 17.98
C GLY A 161 12.11 -0.77 16.95
N ALA A 162 12.85 -1.73 16.38
CA ALA A 162 12.30 -2.65 15.39
C ALA A 162 11.14 -3.49 15.97
N GLU A 163 11.26 -3.92 17.22
CA GLU A 163 10.26 -4.81 17.81
C GLU A 163 8.98 -4.08 18.25
N GLY A 164 9.06 -2.82 18.70
CA GLY A 164 7.88 -2.01 18.95
C GLY A 164 7.07 -1.76 17.67
N ILE A 165 7.75 -1.47 16.55
CA ILE A 165 7.08 -1.29 15.26
C ILE A 165 6.40 -2.60 14.81
N ARG A 166 7.11 -3.73 14.88
CA ARG A 166 6.55 -5.05 14.52
C ARG A 166 5.37 -5.42 15.39
N HIS A 167 5.43 -5.15 16.69
CA HIS A 167 4.34 -5.41 17.63
C HIS A 167 3.05 -4.71 17.18
N HIS A 168 3.10 -3.41 16.90
CA HIS A 168 1.92 -2.68 16.43
C HIS A 168 1.39 -3.19 15.09
N LEU A 169 2.27 -3.48 14.13
CA LEU A 169 1.86 -4.02 12.83
C LEU A 169 1.17 -5.38 12.96
N ARG A 170 1.73 -6.29 13.77
CA ARG A 170 1.14 -7.60 14.07
C ARG A 170 -0.23 -7.46 14.74
N GLU A 171 -0.34 -6.53 15.69
CA GLU A 171 -1.61 -6.31 16.39
C GLU A 171 -2.69 -5.77 15.44
N HIS A 172 -2.38 -4.80 14.59
CA HIS A 172 -3.33 -4.32 13.58
C HIS A 172 -3.79 -5.43 12.62
N ILE A 173 -2.88 -6.30 12.19
CA ILE A 173 -3.20 -7.44 11.31
C ILE A 173 -4.07 -8.47 12.05
N ARG A 174 -3.75 -8.78 13.31
CA ARG A 174 -4.54 -9.69 14.14
C ARG A 174 -5.97 -9.17 14.36
N LEU A 175 -6.11 -7.88 14.64
CA LEU A 175 -7.39 -7.21 14.79
C LEU A 175 -8.20 -7.22 13.49
N ALA A 176 -7.55 -6.99 12.33
CA ALA A 176 -8.21 -7.08 11.03
C ALA A 176 -8.72 -8.50 10.75
N GLY A 177 -7.91 -9.51 11.06
CA GLY A 177 -8.31 -10.92 10.99
C GLY A 177 -9.52 -11.25 11.88
N THR A 178 -9.65 -10.58 13.05
CA THR A 178 -10.80 -10.78 13.95
C THR A 178 -12.09 -10.22 13.33
N VAL A 179 -12.03 -9.04 12.69
CA VAL A 179 -13.18 -8.47 11.96
C VAL A 179 -13.53 -9.34 10.75
N ALA A 180 -12.53 -9.80 10.00
CA ALA A 180 -12.72 -10.66 8.84
C ALA A 180 -13.45 -11.97 9.20
N ALA A 181 -12.99 -12.67 10.23
CA ALA A 181 -13.61 -13.92 10.69
C ALA A 181 -15.08 -13.74 11.11
N ARG A 182 -15.42 -12.59 11.70
CA ARG A 182 -16.81 -12.27 12.07
C ARG A 182 -17.68 -11.98 10.85
N ILE A 183 -17.14 -11.30 9.83
CA ILE A 183 -17.83 -11.05 8.56
C ILE A 183 -18.11 -12.37 7.83
N GLU A 184 -17.15 -13.29 7.79
CA GLU A 184 -17.31 -14.59 7.14
C GLU A 184 -18.42 -15.44 7.77
N GLN A 185 -18.67 -15.27 9.07
CA GLN A 185 -19.71 -15.96 9.84
C GLN A 185 -21.07 -15.23 9.82
N HIS A 186 -21.16 -14.04 9.23
CA HIS A 186 -22.36 -13.22 9.28
C HIS A 186 -23.25 -13.44 8.05
N ASP A 187 -24.54 -13.72 8.27
CA ASP A 187 -25.48 -14.11 7.23
C ASP A 187 -25.67 -13.04 6.14
N HIS A 188 -25.62 -11.77 6.51
CA HIS A 188 -25.85 -10.65 5.59
C HIS A 188 -24.59 -10.04 4.97
N LEU A 189 -23.39 -10.41 5.42
CA LEU A 189 -22.14 -9.77 5.00
C LEU A 189 -21.25 -10.75 4.25
N ALA A 190 -20.41 -10.21 3.36
CA ALA A 190 -19.40 -10.98 2.65
C ALA A 190 -18.12 -10.17 2.51
N LEU A 191 -16.96 -10.84 2.62
CA LEU A 191 -15.68 -10.23 2.24
C LEU A 191 -15.65 -9.97 0.74
N THR A 192 -15.04 -8.85 0.35
CA THR A 192 -14.85 -8.45 -1.05
C THR A 192 -13.49 -8.91 -1.58
N ALA A 193 -12.51 -9.06 -0.70
CA ALA A 193 -11.15 -9.46 -1.07
C ALA A 193 -10.45 -10.15 0.12
N PRO A 194 -9.35 -10.89 -0.12
CA PRO A 194 -8.53 -11.46 0.94
C PRO A 194 -7.98 -10.39 1.91
N VAL A 195 -7.84 -10.76 3.18
CA VAL A 195 -7.33 -9.86 4.24
C VAL A 195 -5.88 -10.18 4.55
N SER A 196 -4.97 -9.52 3.82
CA SER A 196 -3.51 -9.75 3.93
C SER A 196 -2.81 -8.81 4.94
N PHE A 197 -3.46 -7.71 5.32
CA PHE A 197 -2.88 -6.65 6.16
C PHE A 197 -3.91 -6.13 7.18
N GLY A 198 -3.85 -4.84 7.55
CA GLY A 198 -4.79 -4.18 8.44
C GLY A 198 -6.05 -3.62 7.76
N LEU A 199 -6.29 -3.95 6.49
CA LEU A 199 -7.47 -3.49 5.72
C LEU A 199 -8.45 -4.64 5.53
N VAL A 200 -9.70 -4.44 5.95
CA VAL A 200 -10.81 -5.36 5.70
C VAL A 200 -11.78 -4.71 4.73
N CYS A 201 -12.14 -5.44 3.67
CA CYS A 201 -13.07 -4.99 2.64
C CYS A 201 -14.27 -5.93 2.62
N PHE A 202 -15.47 -5.39 2.78
CA PHE A 202 -16.69 -6.18 2.85
C PHE A 202 -17.89 -5.45 2.29
N ARG A 203 -18.94 -6.20 2.00
CA ARG A 203 -20.19 -5.67 1.45
C ARG A 203 -21.40 -6.36 2.05
N HIS A 204 -22.55 -5.72 1.88
CA HIS A 204 -23.83 -6.36 2.16
C HIS A 204 -24.20 -7.31 1.01
N ARG A 205 -24.71 -8.50 1.32
CA ARG A 205 -25.06 -9.52 0.31
C ARG A 205 -26.21 -9.10 -0.59
N SER A 206 -27.13 -8.27 -0.10
CA SER A 206 -28.27 -7.73 -0.88
C SER A 206 -27.88 -6.68 -1.92
N GLY A 207 -26.58 -6.38 -2.10
CA GLY A 207 -26.08 -5.56 -3.19
C GLY A 207 -25.70 -4.13 -2.80
N ASN A 208 -25.54 -3.27 -3.82
CA ASN A 208 -24.91 -1.97 -3.69
C ASN A 208 -25.71 -0.97 -2.84
N GLU A 209 -27.03 -0.94 -3.00
CA GLU A 209 -27.90 -0.04 -2.24
C GLU A 209 -27.86 -0.35 -0.75
N ALA A 210 -28.02 -1.64 -0.38
CA ALA A 210 -27.89 -2.10 0.99
C ALA A 210 -26.47 -1.83 1.55
N THR A 211 -25.42 -1.97 0.73
CA THR A 211 -24.06 -1.65 1.17
C THR A 211 -23.87 -0.16 1.44
N ASN A 212 -24.50 0.72 0.67
CA ASN A 212 -24.50 2.17 0.94
C ASN A 212 -25.29 2.51 2.20
N ALA A 213 -26.49 1.95 2.34
CA ALA A 213 -27.32 2.13 3.54
C ALA A 213 -26.58 1.68 4.81
N LEU A 214 -25.91 0.52 4.76
CA LEU A 214 -25.07 0.02 5.83
C LEU A 214 -23.93 0.99 6.17
N LEU A 215 -23.22 1.51 5.17
CA LEU A 215 -22.15 2.49 5.38
C LEU A 215 -22.66 3.77 6.03
N ASP A 216 -23.80 4.29 5.56
CA ASP A 216 -24.42 5.50 6.09
C ASP A 216 -24.89 5.29 7.54
N ALA A 217 -25.49 4.13 7.83
CA ALA A 217 -25.90 3.75 9.18
C ALA A 217 -24.70 3.68 10.14
N ILE A 218 -23.59 3.04 9.73
CA ILE A 218 -22.36 2.99 10.54
C ILE A 218 -21.80 4.39 10.79
N ASN A 219 -21.71 5.22 9.74
CA ASN A 219 -21.15 6.58 9.83
C ASN A 219 -22.06 7.58 10.55
N SER A 220 -23.34 7.25 10.76
CA SER A 220 -24.24 8.04 11.61
C SER A 220 -23.90 7.94 13.10
N VAL A 221 -23.16 6.89 13.51
CA VAL A 221 -22.72 6.71 14.89
C VAL A 221 -21.53 7.62 15.20
N PRO A 222 -21.59 8.45 16.26
CA PRO A 222 -20.48 9.34 16.61
C PRO A 222 -19.17 8.60 16.88
N ASN A 223 -18.06 9.21 16.46
CA ASN A 223 -16.68 8.73 16.66
C ASN A 223 -16.33 7.43 15.91
N VAL A 224 -17.11 7.06 14.89
CA VAL A 224 -16.76 6.02 13.93
C VAL A 224 -16.77 6.62 12.53
N TYR A 225 -15.81 6.22 11.70
CA TYR A 225 -15.78 6.61 10.30
C TYR A 225 -15.18 5.51 9.43
N LEU A 226 -15.98 5.00 8.51
CA LEU A 226 -15.58 4.07 7.47
C LEU A 226 -15.75 4.71 6.09
N THR A 227 -15.02 4.19 5.11
CA THR A 227 -15.08 4.69 3.73
C THR A 227 -15.63 3.61 2.81
N GLY A 228 -16.41 4.01 1.81
CA GLY A 228 -16.85 3.13 0.73
C GLY A 228 -15.90 3.20 -0.48
N SER A 229 -15.84 2.14 -1.27
CA SER A 229 -15.12 2.08 -2.54
C SER A 229 -15.80 1.10 -3.49
N ASN A 230 -15.30 1.01 -4.73
CA ASN A 230 -15.90 0.20 -5.79
C ASN A 230 -14.84 -0.67 -6.48
N LEU A 231 -15.21 -1.91 -6.81
CA LEU A 231 -14.48 -2.78 -7.75
C LEU A 231 -15.38 -2.99 -8.96
N GLY A 232 -15.03 -2.36 -10.08
CA GLY A 232 -15.97 -2.24 -11.21
C GLY A 232 -17.28 -1.60 -10.75
N SER A 233 -18.39 -2.30 -10.93
CA SER A 233 -19.72 -1.88 -10.48
C SER A 233 -20.08 -2.32 -9.06
N GLU A 234 -19.26 -3.13 -8.38
CA GLU A 234 -19.57 -3.64 -7.04
C GLU A 234 -19.14 -2.66 -5.95
N ARG A 235 -20.07 -2.30 -5.06
CA ARG A 235 -19.84 -1.41 -3.92
C ARG A 235 -19.37 -2.22 -2.71
N PHE A 236 -18.40 -1.68 -1.97
CA PHE A 236 -17.93 -2.26 -0.71
C PHE A 236 -17.49 -1.18 0.30
N ILE A 237 -17.36 -1.60 1.57
CA ILE A 237 -16.93 -0.81 2.72
C ILE A 237 -15.49 -1.21 3.10
N ARG A 238 -14.70 -0.24 3.52
CA ARG A 238 -13.30 -0.38 3.93
C ARG A 238 -13.13 -0.04 5.40
N VAL A 239 -12.63 -1.01 6.18
CA VAL A 239 -12.19 -0.84 7.58
C VAL A 239 -10.67 -0.90 7.61
N SER A 240 -10.02 0.24 7.84
CA SER A 240 -8.57 0.34 7.91
C SER A 240 -8.11 0.43 9.36
N ILE A 241 -7.58 -0.67 9.89
CA ILE A 241 -7.00 -0.75 11.22
C ILE A 241 -5.52 -0.34 11.15
N GLY A 242 -5.20 0.79 11.76
CA GLY A 242 -3.82 1.30 11.74
C GLY A 242 -3.51 2.48 12.65
N SER A 243 -4.48 2.97 13.42
CA SER A 243 -4.21 3.99 14.44
C SER A 243 -3.41 3.38 15.59
N THR A 244 -2.34 4.05 16.00
CA THR A 244 -1.42 3.58 17.05
C THR A 244 -2.09 3.21 18.36
N TRP A 245 -3.28 3.77 18.63
CA TRP A 245 -4.02 3.60 19.88
C TRP A 245 -5.22 2.66 19.77
N THR A 246 -5.49 2.08 18.60
CA THR A 246 -6.61 1.14 18.44
C THR A 246 -6.36 -0.11 19.25
N THR A 247 -7.36 -0.48 20.05
CA THR A 247 -7.37 -1.68 20.90
C THR A 247 -8.38 -2.70 20.39
N ALA A 248 -8.37 -3.90 20.98
CA ALA A 248 -9.40 -4.91 20.74
C ALA A 248 -10.81 -4.43 21.13
N GLU A 249 -10.93 -3.64 22.21
CA GLU A 249 -12.21 -3.08 22.66
C GLU A 249 -12.80 -2.13 21.62
N ASP A 250 -11.97 -1.28 21.00
CA ASP A 250 -12.41 -0.40 19.91
C ASP A 250 -12.94 -1.20 18.71
N VAL A 251 -12.27 -2.31 18.39
CA VAL A 251 -12.65 -3.20 17.29
C VAL A 251 -13.93 -3.98 17.62
N ASP A 252 -14.12 -4.40 18.87
CA ASP A 252 -15.35 -5.04 19.34
C ASP A 252 -16.54 -4.07 19.33
N ARG A 253 -16.30 -2.82 19.72
CA ARG A 253 -17.30 -1.76 19.61
C ARG A 253 -17.67 -1.48 18.16
N LEU A 254 -16.68 -1.38 17.27
CA LEU A 254 -16.91 -1.21 15.83
C LEU A 254 -17.71 -2.38 15.27
N TRP A 255 -17.34 -3.61 15.61
CA TRP A 255 -18.07 -4.80 15.18
C TRP A 255 -19.53 -4.77 15.65
N SER A 256 -19.78 -4.42 16.90
CA SER A 256 -21.14 -4.32 17.44
C SER A 256 -22.00 -3.28 16.70
N ILE A 257 -21.38 -2.24 16.12
CA ILE A 257 -22.08 -1.26 15.28
C ILE A 257 -22.39 -1.86 13.91
N ILE A 258 -21.41 -2.53 13.29
CA ILE A 258 -21.57 -3.19 11.99
C ILE A 258 -22.68 -4.25 12.06
N ASP A 259 -22.63 -5.12 13.06
CA ASP A 259 -23.56 -6.24 13.28
C ASP A 259 -25.01 -5.75 13.44
N ARG A 260 -25.23 -4.74 14.28
CA ARG A 260 -26.55 -4.12 14.45
C ARG A 260 -27.06 -3.47 13.17
N ALA A 261 -26.21 -2.73 12.47
CA ALA A 261 -26.59 -2.04 11.24
C ALA A 261 -26.86 -2.99 10.07
N ALA A 262 -26.18 -4.14 10.03
CA ALA A 262 -26.39 -5.17 9.01
C ALA A 262 -27.64 -6.02 9.27
N SER A 263 -28.08 -6.12 10.53
CA SER A 263 -29.22 -6.93 10.94
C SER A 263 -30.56 -6.18 10.93
N SER A 264 -30.53 -4.85 10.80
CA SER A 264 -31.74 -4.00 10.85
C SER A 264 -32.55 -3.94 9.56
N ASP A 265 -32.08 -4.52 8.44
CA ASP A 265 -32.79 -4.53 7.14
C ASP A 265 -33.90 -5.61 7.07
N GLY A 266 -34.48 -5.99 8.22
CA GLY A 266 -35.49 -7.04 8.37
C GLY A 266 -36.81 -6.63 9.05
N GLU A 267 -36.98 -5.36 9.42
CA GLU A 267 -38.24 -4.77 9.94
C GLU A 267 -38.71 -3.60 9.08
#